data_AF-A0A7J9MZ04-F1
#
_entry.id   AF-A0A7J9MZ04-F1
#
_cell.length_a   1.000
_cell.length_b   1.000
_cell.length_c   1.000
_cell.angle_alpha   90.00
_cell.angle_beta   90.00
_cell.angle_gamma   90.00
#
_symmetry.space_group_name_H-M   'P 1'
#
loop_
_entity.id
_entity.type
_entity.pdbx_description
1 polymer ?
#
loop_
_entity_poly.entity_id
_entity_poly.type
_entity_poly.pdbx_seq_one_letter_code
_entity_poly.pdbx_strand_id
1 'polypeptide(L)'
;MTILQNLQEEDVEWRAPWLLPYEILYRCGNFDWVPLLGIWGAVGYALLLVLRQYRQDFERRNADLEKKIEQMEEEKTNLRLDIDVQKLETEKVRKEKNKAEEELGSLKTDYKKLRLSMRTAGLGKNLEQWRAEIRVENDKADRWEQKFQEM
;
A
#
# COMPACT_ATOMS: atom_id res chain seq x y z
N MET A 1 -58.59 -20.45 -25.31
CA MET A 1 -58.43 -21.03 -23.95
C MET A 1 -59.81 -21.43 -23.46
N THR A 2 -60.27 -22.64 -23.77
CA THR A 2 -61.68 -23.07 -23.56
C THR A 2 -61.75 -24.59 -23.41
N ILE A 3 -61.04 -25.16 -22.43
CA ILE A 3 -61.08 -26.62 -22.18
C ILE A 3 -61.56 -26.96 -20.75
N LEU A 4 -61.65 -26.02 -19.82
CA LEU A 4 -61.96 -26.32 -18.41
C LEU A 4 -63.33 -25.79 -17.91
N GLN A 5 -64.19 -25.26 -18.78
CA GLN A 5 -65.47 -24.68 -18.35
C GLN A 5 -66.61 -25.68 -18.17
N ASN A 6 -66.42 -26.96 -18.50
CA ASN A 6 -67.48 -27.98 -18.53
C ASN A 6 -67.20 -29.22 -17.65
N LEU A 7 -66.27 -29.14 -16.69
CA LEU A 7 -66.06 -30.24 -15.73
C LEU A 7 -67.08 -30.11 -14.60
N GLN A 8 -68.01 -31.06 -14.47
CA GLN A 8 -68.90 -31.15 -13.32
C GLN A 8 -68.14 -31.72 -12.12
N GLU A 9 -68.57 -31.42 -10.89
CA GLU A 9 -67.93 -31.92 -9.65
C GLU A 9 -67.87 -33.46 -9.59
N GLU A 10 -68.78 -34.09 -10.32
CA GLU A 10 -68.93 -35.53 -10.52
C GLU A 10 -67.83 -36.13 -11.42
N ASP A 11 -67.19 -35.32 -12.27
CA ASP A 11 -66.11 -35.71 -13.19
C ASP A 11 -64.71 -35.62 -12.52
N VAL A 12 -64.65 -35.12 -11.28
CA VAL A 12 -63.40 -34.94 -10.52
C VAL A 12 -63.25 -36.06 -9.50
N GLU A 13 -62.47 -37.07 -9.84
CA GLU A 13 -62.19 -38.20 -8.94
C GLU A 13 -61.07 -37.84 -7.94
N TRP A 14 -61.44 -37.52 -6.70
CA TRP A 14 -60.47 -37.30 -5.61
C TRP A 14 -59.83 -38.61 -5.18
N ARG A 15 -58.62 -38.89 -5.69
CA ARG A 15 -57.79 -39.99 -5.20
C ARG A 15 -56.79 -39.47 -4.18
N ALA A 16 -56.95 -39.87 -2.92
CA ALA A 16 -55.90 -39.78 -1.91
C ALA A 16 -55.44 -41.21 -1.59
N PRO A 17 -54.46 -41.77 -2.33
CA PRO A 17 -54.24 -43.21 -2.32
C PRO A 17 -53.41 -43.72 -1.13
N TRP A 18 -53.01 -42.89 -0.17
CA TRP A 18 -52.41 -43.35 1.09
C TRP A 18 -52.44 -42.28 2.20
N LEU A 19 -53.22 -42.60 3.23
CA LEU A 19 -52.89 -42.27 4.59
C LEU A 19 -51.59 -43.03 4.95
N LEU A 20 -50.45 -42.35 4.96
CA LEU A 20 -49.35 -42.48 5.94
C LEU A 20 -48.35 -41.32 5.72
N PRO A 21 -47.93 -40.63 6.79
CA PRO A 21 -47.23 -39.36 6.73
C PRO A 21 -45.73 -39.59 6.54
N TYR A 22 -45.10 -38.91 5.59
CA TYR A 22 -43.74 -38.35 5.61
C TYR A 22 -43.38 -38.04 4.14
N GLU A 23 -42.78 -36.87 3.92
CA GLU A 23 -42.32 -36.35 2.61
C GLU A 23 -43.41 -35.86 1.63
N ILE A 24 -44.02 -34.71 1.93
CA ILE A 24 -44.48 -33.81 0.87
C ILE A 24 -43.67 -32.51 0.96
N LEU A 25 -42.42 -32.59 0.54
CA LEU A 25 -41.66 -31.44 0.05
C LEU A 25 -42.07 -31.27 -1.41
N TYR A 26 -42.91 -30.28 -1.69
CA TYR A 26 -43.28 -29.93 -3.06
C TYR A 26 -42.06 -29.26 -3.71
N ARG A 27 -41.36 -30.00 -4.57
CA ARG A 27 -40.14 -29.55 -5.26
C ARG A 27 -40.49 -29.11 -6.68
N CYS A 28 -40.32 -27.81 -6.99
CA CYS A 28 -40.25 -27.32 -8.37
C CYS A 28 -38.79 -27.00 -8.68
N GLY A 29 -38.07 -27.98 -9.22
CA GLY A 29 -36.63 -27.86 -9.50
C GLY A 29 -35.76 -27.96 -8.24
N ASN A 30 -34.88 -26.99 -7.98
CA ASN A 30 -33.85 -27.06 -6.92
C ASN A 30 -34.07 -26.08 -5.76
N PHE A 31 -35.29 -25.56 -5.56
CA PHE A 31 -35.59 -24.62 -4.47
C PHE A 31 -36.75 -25.09 -3.60
N ASP A 32 -36.50 -25.16 -2.29
CA ASP A 32 -37.50 -25.46 -1.26
C ASP A 32 -38.37 -24.23 -1.00
N TRP A 33 -39.67 -24.29 -1.29
CA TRP A 33 -40.64 -23.25 -0.87
C TRP A 33 -41.41 -23.73 0.36
N VAL A 34 -41.57 -22.85 1.35
CA VAL A 34 -42.56 -23.01 2.44
C VAL A 34 -43.85 -22.29 2.01
N PRO A 35 -44.96 -23.00 1.76
CA PRO A 35 -46.23 -22.36 1.41
C PRO A 35 -46.95 -21.90 2.68
N LEU A 36 -47.16 -20.58 2.83
CA LEU A 36 -48.14 -20.06 3.77
C LEU A 36 -49.51 -20.00 3.06
N LEU A 37 -50.48 -20.73 3.62
CA LEU A 37 -51.81 -20.93 3.04
C LEU A 37 -52.70 -19.71 3.33
N GLY A 38 -53.04 -18.94 2.28
CA GLY A 38 -54.02 -17.85 2.36
C GLY A 38 -55.41 -18.29 1.88
N ILE A 39 -56.44 -17.53 2.26
CA ILE A 39 -57.87 -17.82 2.00
C ILE A 39 -58.19 -17.90 0.48
N TRP A 40 -57.31 -17.40 -0.39
CA TRP A 40 -57.46 -17.43 -1.86
C TRP A 40 -56.29 -18.13 -2.57
N GLY A 41 -55.67 -19.14 -1.92
CA GLY A 41 -54.56 -19.93 -2.47
C GLY A 41 -53.17 -19.50 -1.99
N ALA A 42 -52.15 -20.30 -2.31
CA ALA A 42 -50.76 -20.02 -2.00
C ALA A 42 -50.19 -18.97 -2.98
N VAL A 43 -50.25 -17.69 -2.61
CA VAL A 43 -49.70 -16.63 -3.46
C VAL A 43 -48.27 -16.29 -3.01
N GLY A 44 -47.31 -16.62 -3.87
CA GLY A 44 -45.87 -16.46 -3.66
C GLY A 44 -45.35 -15.02 -3.71
N TYR A 45 -45.92 -14.10 -2.92
CA TYR A 45 -45.49 -12.69 -2.90
C TYR A 45 -44.11 -12.47 -2.24
N ALA A 46 -43.70 -13.32 -1.31
CA ALA A 46 -42.48 -13.10 -0.54
C ALA A 46 -41.19 -13.43 -1.32
N LEU A 47 -41.18 -14.49 -2.13
CA LEU A 47 -39.91 -14.99 -2.68
C LEU A 47 -39.35 -14.11 -3.82
N LEU A 48 -40.22 -13.59 -4.70
CA LEU A 48 -39.79 -12.73 -5.82
C LEU A 48 -39.25 -11.37 -5.34
N LEU A 49 -39.85 -10.79 -4.29
CA LEU A 49 -39.40 -9.54 -3.69
C LEU A 49 -38.06 -9.72 -2.96
N VAL A 50 -37.89 -10.82 -2.24
CA VAL A 50 -36.61 -11.17 -1.57
C VAL A 50 -35.49 -11.37 -2.60
N LEU A 51 -35.77 -12.05 -3.71
CA LEU A 51 -34.79 -12.22 -4.80
C LEU A 51 -34.41 -10.88 -5.46
N ARG A 52 -35.38 -9.98 -5.65
CA ARG A 52 -35.13 -8.63 -6.20
C ARG A 52 -34.25 -7.81 -5.26
N GLN A 53 -34.53 -7.86 -3.95
CA GLN A 53 -33.72 -7.17 -2.94
C GLN A 53 -32.30 -7.73 -2.92
N TYR A 54 -32.16 -9.06 -2.90
CA TYR A 54 -30.85 -9.70 -2.91
C TYR A 54 -30.04 -9.36 -4.17
N ARG A 55 -30.68 -9.31 -5.34
CA ARG A 55 -30.05 -8.91 -6.59
C ARG A 55 -29.56 -7.46 -6.53
N GLN A 56 -30.36 -6.54 -6.01
CA GLN A 56 -29.95 -5.15 -5.84
C GLN A 56 -28.79 -4.98 -4.86
N ASP A 57 -28.82 -5.70 -3.74
CA ASP A 57 -27.73 -5.67 -2.75
C ASP A 57 -26.47 -6.39 -3.26
N PHE A 58 -26.62 -7.37 -4.14
CA PHE A 58 -25.51 -7.98 -4.85
C PHE A 58 -24.89 -7.03 -5.87
N GLU A 59 -25.71 -6.36 -6.69
CA GLU A 59 -25.26 -5.36 -7.66
C GLU A 59 -24.54 -4.19 -6.98
N ARG A 60 -25.07 -3.69 -5.85
CA ARG A 60 -24.41 -2.66 -5.04
C ARG A 60 -23.05 -3.10 -4.53
N ARG A 61 -22.97 -4.28 -3.91
CA ARG A 61 -21.70 -4.84 -3.43
C ARG A 61 -20.71 -5.09 -4.56
N ASN A 62 -21.19 -5.51 -5.73
CA ASN A 62 -20.34 -5.70 -6.89
C ASN A 62 -19.76 -4.37 -7.40
N ALA A 63 -20.57 -3.32 -7.48
CA ALA A 63 -20.10 -1.98 -7.85
C ALA A 63 -19.09 -1.41 -6.83
N ASP A 64 -19.30 -1.65 -5.54
CA ASP A 64 -18.35 -1.24 -4.50
C ASP A 64 -17.02 -2.02 -4.59
N LEU A 65 -17.08 -3.30 -4.96
CA LEU A 65 -15.89 -4.12 -5.20
C LEU A 65 -15.13 -3.65 -6.44
N GLU A 66 -15.83 -3.36 -7.53
CA GLU A 66 -15.22 -2.82 -8.76
C GLU A 66 -14.47 -1.52 -8.49
N LYS A 67 -15.09 -0.58 -7.73
CA LYS A 67 -14.42 0.65 -7.30
C LYS A 67 -13.18 0.41 -6.44
N LYS A 68 -13.24 -0.57 -5.52
CA LYS A 68 -12.07 -0.94 -4.71
C LYS A 68 -10.95 -1.56 -5.55
N ILE A 69 -11.29 -2.34 -6.57
CA ILE A 69 -10.31 -2.90 -7.51
C ILE A 69 -9.63 -1.77 -8.27
N GLU A 70 -10.40 -0.83 -8.82
CA GLU A 70 -9.87 0.33 -9.55
C GLU A 70 -8.93 1.16 -8.65
N GLN A 71 -9.34 1.47 -7.41
CA GLN A 71 -8.48 2.16 -6.44
C GLN A 71 -7.18 1.41 -6.14
N MET A 72 -7.25 0.09 -5.93
CA MET A 72 -6.04 -0.72 -5.69
C MET A 72 -5.13 -0.77 -6.92
N GLU A 73 -5.67 -0.75 -8.13
CA GLU A 73 -4.89 -0.69 -9.36
C GLU A 73 -4.17 0.67 -9.48
N GLU A 74 -4.85 1.78 -9.19
CA GLU A 74 -4.22 3.11 -9.11
C GLU A 74 -3.11 3.15 -8.06
N GLU A 75 -3.36 2.71 -6.83
CA GLU A 75 -2.38 2.65 -5.75
C GLU A 75 -1.15 1.80 -6.16
N LYS A 76 -1.39 0.66 -6.81
CA LYS A 76 -0.31 -0.21 -7.32
C LYS A 76 0.53 0.50 -8.38
N THR A 77 -0.07 1.28 -9.28
CA THR A 77 0.70 2.06 -10.27
C THR A 77 1.50 3.18 -9.61
N ASN A 78 0.94 3.88 -8.63
CA ASN A 78 1.64 4.92 -7.86
C ASN A 78 2.85 4.35 -7.12
N LEU A 79 2.67 3.24 -6.38
CA LEU A 79 3.76 2.57 -5.68
C LEU A 79 4.87 2.11 -6.63
N ARG A 80 4.52 1.68 -7.84
CA ARG A 80 5.52 1.33 -8.86
C ARG A 80 6.37 2.53 -9.27
N LEU A 81 5.74 3.70 -9.45
CA LEU A 81 6.46 4.94 -9.75
C LEU A 81 7.37 5.35 -8.59
N ASP A 82 6.89 5.27 -7.35
CA ASP A 82 7.69 5.59 -6.15
C ASP A 82 8.93 4.71 -6.05
N ILE A 83 8.79 3.41 -6.33
CA ILE A 83 9.93 2.48 -6.37
C ILE A 83 10.95 2.91 -7.43
N ASP A 84 10.49 3.32 -8.62
CA ASP A 84 11.39 3.73 -9.69
C ASP A 84 12.09 5.07 -9.38
N VAL A 85 11.40 6.01 -8.71
CA VAL A 85 12.00 7.24 -8.18
C VAL A 85 13.08 6.92 -7.13
N GLN A 86 12.78 6.08 -6.15
CA GLN A 86 13.76 5.68 -5.12
C GLN A 86 14.98 4.99 -5.72
N LYS A 87 14.81 4.15 -6.75
CA LYS A 87 15.93 3.55 -7.48
C LYS A 87 16.81 4.60 -8.16
N LEU A 88 16.22 5.60 -8.81
CA LEU A 88 16.97 6.69 -9.44
C LEU A 88 17.74 7.51 -8.40
N GLU A 89 17.12 7.85 -7.27
CA GLU A 89 17.75 8.58 -6.18
C GLU A 89 18.94 7.79 -5.58
N THR A 90 18.74 6.50 -5.29
CA THR A 90 19.81 5.64 -4.75
C THR A 90 20.97 5.48 -5.73
N GLU A 91 20.70 5.37 -7.03
CA GLU A 91 21.75 5.31 -8.03
C GLU A 91 22.53 6.64 -8.14
N LYS A 92 21.85 7.78 -8.07
CA LYS A 92 22.49 9.11 -8.07
C LYS A 92 23.40 9.27 -6.85
N VAL A 93 22.88 8.97 -5.65
CA VAL A 93 23.66 9.03 -4.40
C VAL A 93 24.88 8.10 -4.47
N ARG A 94 24.74 6.91 -5.05
CA ARG A 94 25.87 5.99 -5.25
C ARG A 94 26.96 6.58 -6.14
N LYS A 95 26.58 7.25 -7.24
CA LYS A 95 27.53 7.91 -8.15
C LYS A 95 28.27 9.06 -7.46
N GLU A 96 27.54 9.91 -6.73
CA GLU A 96 28.13 11.02 -5.96
C GLU A 96 29.09 10.51 -4.88
N LYS A 97 28.71 9.45 -4.16
CA LYS A 97 29.57 8.80 -3.16
C LYS A 97 30.87 8.27 -3.78
N ASN A 98 30.80 7.56 -4.91
CA ASN A 98 31.99 7.02 -5.57
C ASN A 98 32.96 8.13 -5.99
N LYS A 99 32.43 9.24 -6.55
CA LYS A 99 33.25 10.40 -6.91
C LYS A 99 33.93 11.03 -5.68
N ALA A 100 33.19 11.20 -4.59
CA ALA A 100 33.74 11.73 -3.34
C ALA A 100 34.81 10.79 -2.74
N GLU A 101 34.65 9.47 -2.85
CA GLU A 101 35.65 8.49 -2.41
C GLU A 101 36.93 8.56 -3.25
N GLU A 102 36.83 8.74 -4.56
CA GLU A 102 37.98 8.96 -5.46
C GLU A 102 38.72 10.27 -5.11
N GLU A 103 37.98 11.37 -4.92
CA GLU A 103 38.55 12.66 -4.52
C GLU A 103 39.26 12.57 -3.16
N LEU A 104 38.66 11.86 -2.19
CA LEU A 104 39.27 11.60 -0.89
C LEU A 104 40.52 10.73 -1.00
N GLY A 105 40.52 9.75 -1.92
CA GLY A 105 41.67 8.94 -2.27
C GLY A 105 42.84 9.78 -2.80
N SER A 106 42.57 10.65 -3.78
CA SER A 106 43.56 11.59 -4.34
C SER A 106 44.11 12.52 -3.27
N LEU A 107 43.23 13.17 -2.51
CA LEU A 107 43.62 14.09 -1.44
C LEU A 107 44.50 13.39 -0.38
N LYS A 108 44.17 12.14 -0.02
CA LYS A 108 44.99 11.33 0.88
C LYS A 108 46.37 11.04 0.32
N THR A 109 46.50 10.84 -0.99
CA THR A 109 47.81 10.67 -1.64
C THR A 109 48.61 11.98 -1.69
N ASP A 110 47.97 13.09 -2.03
CA ASP A 110 48.60 14.42 -2.05
C ASP A 110 49.08 14.82 -0.66
N TYR A 111 48.25 14.60 0.37
CA TYR A 111 48.63 14.84 1.76
C TYR A 111 49.85 14.02 2.18
N LYS A 112 49.92 12.72 1.81
CA LYS A 112 51.09 11.88 2.08
C LYS A 112 52.34 12.43 1.40
N LYS A 113 52.24 12.86 0.15
CA LYS A 113 53.35 13.43 -0.63
C LYS A 113 53.84 14.76 -0.05
N LEU A 114 52.92 15.64 0.33
CA LEU A 114 53.21 16.90 1.01
C LEU A 114 53.93 16.64 2.34
N ARG A 115 53.41 15.71 3.17
CA ARG A 115 54.02 15.32 4.44
C ARG A 115 55.46 14.81 4.28
N LEU A 116 55.71 13.99 3.27
CA LEU A 116 57.06 13.52 2.95
C LEU A 116 57.96 14.70 2.53
N SER A 117 57.47 15.58 1.67
CA SER A 117 58.23 16.75 1.19
C SER A 117 58.61 17.69 2.34
N MET A 118 57.70 17.95 3.29
CA MET A 118 57.98 18.74 4.49
C MET A 118 59.06 18.12 5.39
N ARG A 119 59.09 16.78 5.50
CA ARG A 119 60.16 16.08 6.23
C ARG A 119 61.51 16.23 5.53
N THR A 120 61.55 16.12 4.20
CA THR A 120 62.80 16.23 3.42
C THR A 120 63.36 17.66 3.41
N ALA A 121 62.51 18.68 3.35
CA ALA A 121 62.93 20.09 3.35
C ALA A 121 63.40 20.61 4.73
N GLY A 122 63.48 19.75 5.76
CA GLY A 122 63.87 20.16 7.12
C GLY A 122 62.80 20.95 7.89
N LEU A 123 61.61 21.12 7.30
CA LEU A 123 60.42 21.77 7.89
C LEU A 123 59.62 20.83 8.83
N GLY A 124 60.14 19.64 9.11
CA GLY A 124 59.52 18.55 9.86
C GLY A 124 59.36 18.80 11.37
N LYS A 125 58.93 20.00 11.78
CA LYS A 125 58.41 20.21 13.14
C LYS A 125 57.12 19.41 13.30
N ASN A 126 56.93 18.76 14.46
CA ASN A 126 55.69 18.08 14.80
C ASN A 126 54.52 19.08 14.77
N LEU A 127 53.30 18.65 14.43
CA LEU A 127 52.09 19.49 14.46
C LEU A 127 51.92 20.19 15.83
N GLU A 128 52.35 19.54 16.90
CA GLU A 128 52.39 20.13 18.24
C GLU A 128 53.41 21.25 18.40
N GLN A 129 54.58 21.15 17.77
CA GLN A 129 55.58 22.22 17.76
C GLN A 129 55.07 23.44 16.98
N TRP A 130 54.39 23.23 15.85
CA TRP A 130 53.72 24.32 15.12
C TRP A 130 52.58 24.94 15.93
N ARG A 131 51.76 24.14 16.62
CA ARG A 131 50.72 24.65 17.53
C ARG A 131 51.30 25.41 18.73
N ALA A 132 52.51 25.06 19.18
CA ALA A 132 53.21 25.79 20.23
C ALA A 132 53.74 27.13 19.71
N GLU A 133 54.33 27.17 18.50
CA GLU A 133 54.82 28.40 17.88
C GLU A 133 53.69 29.39 17.55
N ILE A 134 52.57 28.93 16.98
CA ILE A 134 51.41 29.80 16.71
C ILE A 134 50.84 30.38 18.01
N ARG A 135 50.81 29.59 19.10
CA ARG A 135 50.40 30.10 20.42
C ARG A 135 51.34 31.17 20.94
N VAL A 136 52.65 30.93 20.87
CA VAL A 136 53.65 31.92 21.27
C VAL A 136 53.55 33.20 20.45
N GLU A 137 53.27 33.10 19.15
CA GLU A 137 53.14 34.26 18.27
C GLU A 137 51.83 35.02 18.49
N ASN A 138 50.72 34.33 18.78
CA ASN A 138 49.48 34.97 19.23
C ASN A 138 49.68 35.69 20.57
N ASP A 139 50.34 35.08 21.55
CA ASP A 139 50.63 35.74 22.83
C ASP A 139 51.51 37.00 22.65
N LYS A 140 52.37 37.02 21.61
CA LYS A 140 53.14 38.21 21.26
C LYS A 140 52.24 39.26 20.62
N ALA A 141 51.39 38.88 19.67
CA ALA A 141 50.44 39.79 19.03
C ALA A 141 49.51 40.43 20.08
N ASP A 142 48.97 39.65 21.01
CA ASP A 142 48.13 40.12 22.11
C ASP A 142 48.89 41.11 23.01
N ARG A 143 50.17 40.83 23.33
CA ARG A 143 51.02 41.77 24.07
C ARG A 143 51.28 43.08 23.32
N TRP A 144 51.40 43.02 22.00
CA TRP A 144 51.56 44.22 21.18
C TRP A 144 50.26 45.03 21.12
N GLU A 145 49.12 44.36 20.98
CA GLU A 145 47.79 44.96 21.00
C GLU A 145 47.53 45.67 22.34
N GLN A 146 47.89 45.03 23.46
CA GLN A 146 47.76 45.61 24.80
C GLN A 146 48.63 46.85 24.97
N LYS A 147 49.88 46.81 24.51
CA LYS A 147 50.79 47.97 24.50
C LYS A 147 50.32 49.10 23.59
N PHE A 148 49.56 48.78 22.55
CA PHE A 148 49.01 49.76 21.62
C PHE A 148 47.78 50.47 22.22
N GLN A 149 47.03 49.80 23.10
CA GLN A 149 45.88 50.37 23.82
C GLN A 149 46.28 51.18 25.06
N GLU A 150 47.51 51.00 25.55
CA GLU A 150 48.07 51.77 26.67
C GLU A 150 48.82 53.05 26.24
N MET A 151 48.93 53.33 24.93
CA MET A 151 49.44 54.59 24.34
C MET A 151 48.31 55.56 24.00
#